data_AF-A0A7Y0A851-F1
#
_entry.id   AF-A0A7Y0A851-F1
#
_cell.length_a   1.000
_cell.length_b   1.000
_cell.length_c   1.000
_cell.angle_alpha   90.00
_cell.angle_beta   90.00
_cell.angle_gamma   90.00
#
_symmetry.space_group_name_H-M   'P 1'
#
loop_
_entity.id
_entity.type
_entity.pdbx_description
1 polymer ?
#
loop_
_entity_poly.entity_id
_entity_poly.type
_entity_poly.pdbx_seq_one_letter_code
_entity_poly.pdbx_strand_id
1 'polypeptide(L)'
;MKKLSFLLILSLLLFTACKKDSVDATNTKTLQSSINDMTASLPTIKQIKFNEALYILKTFGVEADGDVAELKALGQLINGKKVPEIMAMADQVAQKNGIEWASNAPPSLGEMNIFGDDKAKESDPNDVKANSLSITTRPTGDDGTGSPTAIQIVPRLVDNAGNPVSFTGAGLEATLEIFSNGVKLSTAKNLMQDNNFKGFNLKFSSIPAAKVVDNKIDITVSVKTTAKTFKMTKIGLDVNPSLLKVPAPVVVDSMAVSQDPAVIDPNNPGATVPSTDPNAAPTTPATPKQPAADPKNVVSGFLNNVSSQNLKAAYNSSSNPSWGSYESFSNPTSGFGSVKTVSVKNITTNLSNPNVASVNATYDVTDKNGRTTSLKATFGLKNVNGEWKISSYKINP
;
A
#
# COMPACT_ATOMS: atom_id res chain seq x y z
N MET A 1 -52.37 21.44 27.09
CA MET A 1 -51.09 21.04 27.73
C MET A 1 -51.09 19.61 28.33
N LYS A 2 -52.23 19.04 28.80
CA LYS A 2 -52.24 17.66 29.33
C LYS A 2 -51.93 16.55 28.32
N LYS A 3 -52.25 16.72 27.04
CA LYS A 3 -51.97 15.71 25.98
C LYS A 3 -50.51 15.69 25.50
N LEU A 4 -49.79 16.81 25.62
CA LEU A 4 -48.36 16.88 25.29
C LEU A 4 -47.49 16.23 26.39
N SER A 5 -47.90 16.36 27.66
CA SER A 5 -47.24 15.67 28.79
C SER A 5 -47.29 14.15 28.67
N PHE A 6 -48.42 13.59 28.21
CA PHE A 6 -48.55 12.14 28.03
C PHE A 6 -47.66 11.59 26.90
N LEU A 7 -47.47 12.37 25.83
CA LEU A 7 -46.59 12.02 24.72
C LEU A 7 -45.11 12.08 25.12
N LEU A 8 -44.74 13.02 25.99
CA LEU A 8 -43.37 13.15 26.49
C LEU A 8 -43.00 12.03 27.47
N ILE A 9 -43.94 11.60 28.32
CA ILE A 9 -43.78 10.44 29.23
C ILE A 9 -43.70 9.13 28.44
N LEU A 10 -44.48 8.98 27.36
CA LEU A 10 -44.41 7.80 26.48
C LEU A 10 -43.10 7.74 25.67
N SER A 11 -42.53 8.89 25.30
CA SER A 11 -41.22 8.94 24.63
C SER A 11 -40.05 8.64 25.58
N LEU A 12 -40.19 8.92 26.88
CA LEU A 12 -39.20 8.59 27.90
C LEU A 12 -39.15 7.09 28.23
N LEU A 13 -40.24 6.36 27.97
CA LEU A 13 -40.32 4.90 28.12
C LEU A 13 -39.67 4.12 26.96
N LEU A 14 -39.34 4.78 25.84
CA LEU A 14 -38.72 4.15 24.66
C LEU A 14 -37.18 4.08 24.73
N PHE A 15 -36.57 4.61 25.80
CA PHE A 15 -35.12 4.52 26.05
C PHE A 15 -34.76 3.58 27.21
N THR A 16 -35.70 2.76 27.69
CA THR A 16 -35.35 1.60 28.51
C THR A 16 -34.76 0.54 27.58
N ALA A 17 -33.44 0.59 27.36
CA ALA A 17 -32.72 -0.54 26.80
C ALA A 17 -33.07 -1.77 27.66
N CYS A 18 -33.84 -2.71 27.11
CA CYS A 18 -34.12 -3.98 27.76
C CYS A 18 -32.78 -4.68 28.01
N LYS A 19 -32.27 -4.58 29.24
CA LYS A 19 -31.10 -5.36 29.69
C LYS A 19 -31.43 -6.82 29.48
N LYS A 20 -30.53 -7.57 28.83
CA LYS A 20 -30.72 -9.01 28.67
C LYS A 20 -30.67 -9.70 30.03
N ASP A 21 -31.60 -10.61 30.29
CA ASP A 21 -31.69 -11.39 31.53
C ASP A 21 -31.22 -12.85 31.37
N SER A 22 -30.79 -13.21 30.17
CA SER A 22 -30.26 -14.50 29.77
C SER A 22 -29.13 -14.33 28.76
N VAL A 23 -28.25 -15.34 28.69
CA VAL A 23 -27.09 -15.34 27.79
C VAL A 23 -27.54 -15.46 26.34
N ASP A 24 -26.98 -14.62 25.46
CA ASP A 24 -27.16 -14.69 24.01
C ASP A 24 -25.82 -14.98 23.33
N ALA A 25 -25.55 -16.26 23.04
CA ALA A 25 -24.32 -16.70 22.42
C ALA A 25 -24.40 -16.82 20.89
N THR A 26 -25.30 -16.08 20.22
CA THR A 26 -25.41 -16.07 18.74
C THR A 26 -24.08 -15.74 18.07
N ASN A 27 -23.30 -14.82 18.65
CA ASN A 27 -21.90 -14.55 18.32
C ASN A 27 -21.17 -13.96 19.54
N THR A 28 -19.87 -13.73 19.44
CA THR A 28 -19.05 -13.21 20.56
C THR A 28 -19.52 -11.83 21.05
N LYS A 29 -20.02 -10.97 20.15
CA LYS A 29 -20.52 -9.62 20.51
C LYS A 29 -21.81 -9.73 21.33
N THR A 30 -22.74 -10.61 20.94
CA THR A 30 -23.97 -10.82 21.71
C THR A 30 -23.68 -11.53 23.03
N LEU A 31 -22.70 -12.44 23.06
CA LEU A 31 -22.29 -13.14 24.27
C LEU A 31 -21.76 -12.15 25.30
N GLN A 32 -20.80 -11.30 24.90
CA GLN A 32 -20.24 -10.30 25.80
C GLN A 32 -21.28 -9.25 26.21
N SER A 33 -22.10 -8.76 25.28
CA SER A 33 -23.17 -7.80 25.61
C SER A 33 -24.18 -8.39 26.61
N SER A 34 -24.61 -9.64 26.42
CA SER A 34 -25.56 -10.28 27.34
C SER A 34 -24.96 -10.52 28.72
N ILE A 35 -23.71 -11.01 28.79
CA ILE A 35 -23.00 -11.18 30.05
C ILE A 35 -22.80 -9.83 30.75
N ASN A 36 -22.41 -8.78 30.05
CA ASN A 36 -22.25 -7.44 30.63
C ASN A 36 -23.57 -6.89 31.19
N ASP A 37 -24.69 -7.06 30.47
CA ASP A 37 -26.01 -6.65 30.93
C ASP A 37 -26.43 -7.42 32.20
N MET A 38 -26.18 -8.74 32.21
CA MET A 38 -26.44 -9.61 33.36
C MET A 38 -25.57 -9.23 34.55
N THR A 39 -24.26 -9.06 34.37
CA THR A 39 -23.33 -8.62 35.42
C THR A 39 -23.75 -7.26 35.97
N ALA A 40 -24.03 -6.27 35.12
CA ALA A 40 -24.44 -4.94 35.55
C ALA A 40 -25.82 -4.90 36.25
N SER A 41 -26.60 -5.99 36.20
CA SER A 41 -27.86 -6.14 36.95
C SER A 41 -27.66 -6.70 38.36
N LEU A 42 -26.46 -7.19 38.70
CA LEU A 42 -26.14 -7.80 39.98
C LEU A 42 -25.51 -6.79 40.97
N PRO A 43 -25.66 -6.97 42.29
CA PRO A 43 -24.85 -6.28 43.29
C PRO A 43 -23.35 -6.64 43.17
N THR A 44 -22.45 -5.74 43.56
CA THR A 44 -20.99 -5.87 43.38
C THR A 44 -20.41 -7.24 43.75
N ILE A 45 -20.74 -7.78 44.93
CA ILE A 45 -20.25 -9.10 45.37
C ILE A 45 -20.73 -10.21 44.42
N LYS A 46 -21.98 -10.13 43.96
CA LYS A 46 -22.55 -11.09 43.00
C LYS A 46 -21.97 -10.92 41.59
N GLN A 47 -21.53 -9.72 41.21
CA GLN A 47 -20.80 -9.51 39.96
C GLN A 47 -19.47 -10.26 39.97
N ILE A 48 -18.69 -10.11 41.04
CA ILE A 48 -17.41 -10.82 41.21
C ILE A 48 -17.67 -12.33 41.14
N LYS A 49 -18.64 -12.83 41.91
CA LYS A 49 -18.99 -14.27 41.88
C LYS A 49 -19.45 -14.78 40.52
N PHE A 50 -20.22 -13.99 39.79
CA PHE A 50 -20.65 -14.36 38.46
C PHE A 50 -19.47 -14.44 37.48
N ASN A 51 -18.51 -13.53 37.57
CA ASN A 51 -17.28 -13.59 36.79
C ASN A 51 -16.39 -14.78 37.17
N GLU A 52 -16.27 -15.10 38.46
CA GLU A 52 -15.58 -16.32 38.92
C GLU A 52 -16.24 -17.60 38.37
N ALA A 53 -17.58 -17.65 38.40
CA ALA A 53 -18.34 -18.78 37.85
C ALA A 53 -18.07 -18.97 36.36
N LEU A 54 -18.09 -17.88 35.58
CA LEU A 54 -17.79 -17.92 34.16
C LEU A 54 -16.34 -18.33 33.88
N TYR A 55 -15.38 -17.91 34.71
CA TYR A 55 -13.98 -18.33 34.61
C TYR A 55 -13.81 -19.83 34.86
N ILE A 56 -14.47 -20.38 35.88
CA ILE A 56 -14.45 -21.82 36.18
C ILE A 56 -15.03 -22.61 35.01
N LEU A 57 -16.16 -22.17 34.47
CA LEU A 57 -16.78 -22.83 33.31
C LEU A 57 -15.90 -22.75 32.06
N LYS A 58 -15.24 -21.61 31.81
CA LYS A 58 -14.29 -21.45 30.70
C LYS A 58 -13.07 -22.35 30.83
N THR A 59 -12.54 -22.47 32.04
CA THR A 59 -11.25 -23.16 32.29
C THR A 59 -11.43 -24.66 32.46
N PHE A 60 -12.54 -25.09 33.07
CA PHE A 60 -12.73 -26.47 33.51
C PHE A 60 -14.06 -27.10 33.03
N GLY A 61 -14.97 -26.28 32.50
CA GLY A 61 -16.30 -26.73 32.06
C GLY A 61 -16.39 -27.01 30.56
N VAL A 62 -15.36 -26.69 29.79
CA VAL A 62 -15.32 -26.87 28.34
C VAL A 62 -14.04 -27.56 27.91
N GLU A 63 -14.15 -28.41 26.89
CA GLU A 63 -13.02 -29.13 26.30
C GLU A 63 -12.63 -28.44 24.98
N ALA A 64 -11.80 -27.41 25.07
CA ALA A 64 -11.28 -26.68 23.92
C ALA A 64 -9.91 -26.09 24.25
N ASP A 65 -8.99 -26.10 23.27
CA ASP A 65 -7.66 -25.54 23.44
C ASP A 65 -7.58 -24.11 22.89
N GLY A 66 -7.23 -23.16 23.76
CA GLY A 66 -6.96 -21.77 23.41
C GLY A 66 -8.15 -20.85 23.62
N ASP A 67 -7.85 -19.60 23.98
CA ASP A 67 -8.80 -18.63 24.55
C ASP A 67 -10.07 -18.41 23.70
N VAL A 68 -9.93 -18.29 22.39
CA VAL A 68 -11.06 -18.10 21.46
C VAL A 68 -11.94 -19.35 21.37
N ALA A 69 -11.33 -20.54 21.40
CA ALA A 69 -12.05 -21.81 21.32
C ALA A 69 -12.78 -22.10 22.64
N GLU A 70 -12.12 -21.85 23.78
CA GLU A 70 -12.71 -21.92 25.12
C GLU A 70 -13.90 -20.96 25.27
N LEU A 71 -13.75 -19.71 24.82
CA LEU A 71 -14.83 -18.71 24.90
C LEU A 71 -16.03 -19.10 24.03
N LYS A 72 -15.78 -19.67 22.84
CA LYS A 72 -16.84 -20.16 21.96
C LYS A 72 -17.56 -21.36 22.57
N ALA A 73 -16.81 -22.31 23.12
CA ALA A 73 -17.37 -23.48 23.79
C ALA A 73 -18.16 -23.07 25.05
N LEU A 74 -17.67 -22.09 25.81
CA LEU A 74 -18.38 -21.50 26.95
C LEU A 74 -19.71 -20.93 26.46
N GLY A 75 -19.68 -20.07 25.44
CA GLY A 75 -20.90 -19.48 24.86
C GLY A 75 -21.95 -20.55 24.51
N GLN A 76 -21.53 -21.65 23.89
CA GLN A 76 -22.43 -22.78 23.59
C GLN A 76 -22.99 -23.45 24.84
N LEU A 77 -22.16 -23.64 25.88
CA LEU A 77 -22.55 -24.25 27.15
C LEU A 77 -23.58 -23.41 27.91
N ILE A 78 -23.43 -22.08 27.91
CA ILE A 78 -24.26 -21.16 28.70
C ILE A 78 -25.38 -20.47 27.92
N ASN A 79 -25.49 -20.69 26.60
CA ASN A 79 -26.50 -20.04 25.77
C ASN A 79 -27.93 -20.22 26.31
N GLY A 80 -28.68 -19.11 26.39
CA GLY A 80 -30.05 -19.07 26.90
C GLY A 80 -30.19 -19.20 28.42
N LYS A 81 -29.10 -19.44 29.17
CA LYS A 81 -29.16 -19.61 30.63
C LYS A 81 -29.17 -18.28 31.36
N LYS A 82 -29.81 -18.28 32.54
CA LYS A 82 -29.80 -17.15 33.48
C LYS A 82 -28.69 -17.29 34.52
N VAL A 83 -28.40 -16.21 35.24
CA VAL A 83 -27.36 -16.18 36.29
C VAL A 83 -27.46 -17.36 37.27
N PRO A 84 -28.63 -17.71 37.85
CA PRO A 84 -28.70 -18.81 38.81
C PRO A 84 -28.31 -20.18 38.23
N GLU A 85 -28.65 -20.43 36.96
CA GLU A 85 -28.32 -21.69 36.28
C GLU A 85 -26.82 -21.78 35.98
N ILE A 86 -26.20 -20.66 35.61
CA ILE A 86 -24.75 -20.56 35.37
C ILE A 86 -23.98 -20.78 36.67
N MET A 87 -24.42 -20.17 37.78
CA MET A 87 -23.81 -20.35 39.09
C MET A 87 -23.89 -21.80 39.56
N ALA A 88 -25.03 -22.46 39.38
CA ALA A 88 -25.20 -23.87 39.73
C ALA A 88 -24.32 -24.81 38.89
N MET A 89 -24.14 -24.52 37.59
CA MET A 89 -23.19 -25.28 36.78
C MET A 89 -21.74 -25.07 37.23
N ALA A 90 -21.37 -23.84 37.59
CA ALA A 90 -20.02 -23.58 38.09
C ALA A 90 -19.76 -24.33 39.40
N ASP A 91 -20.76 -24.47 40.29
CA ASP A 91 -20.64 -25.29 41.50
C ASP A 91 -20.35 -26.76 41.16
N GLN A 92 -21.08 -27.31 40.18
CA GLN A 92 -20.88 -28.69 39.73
C GLN A 92 -19.49 -28.89 39.12
N VAL A 93 -19.04 -27.96 38.28
CA VAL A 93 -17.72 -28.02 37.63
C VAL A 93 -16.61 -27.84 38.66
N ALA A 94 -16.76 -26.94 39.62
CA ALA A 94 -15.81 -26.74 40.71
C ALA A 94 -15.65 -28.01 41.56
N GLN A 95 -16.77 -28.60 41.99
CA GLN A 95 -16.77 -29.84 42.77
C GLN A 95 -16.13 -31.00 42.01
N LYS A 96 -16.48 -31.17 40.72
CA LYS A 96 -15.92 -32.24 39.88
C LYS A 96 -14.40 -32.10 39.68
N ASN A 97 -13.89 -30.88 39.65
CA ASN A 97 -12.47 -30.59 39.40
C ASN A 97 -11.67 -30.28 40.68
N GLY A 98 -12.26 -30.47 41.87
CA GLY A 98 -11.57 -30.24 43.14
C GLY A 98 -11.19 -28.78 43.41
N ILE A 99 -11.93 -27.83 42.84
CA ILE A 99 -11.70 -26.39 43.01
C ILE A 99 -12.44 -25.93 44.26
N GLU A 100 -11.72 -25.29 45.18
CA GLU A 100 -12.31 -24.71 46.41
C GLU A 100 -13.08 -23.42 46.07
N TRP A 101 -14.27 -23.60 45.50
CA TRP A 101 -15.18 -22.53 45.12
C TRP A 101 -16.63 -22.97 45.30
N ALA A 102 -17.46 -22.04 45.79
CA ALA A 102 -18.91 -22.21 45.85
C ALA A 102 -19.61 -20.88 45.53
N SER A 103 -20.79 -20.97 44.90
CA SER A 103 -21.61 -19.84 44.49
C SER A 103 -22.12 -18.97 45.65
N ASN A 104 -22.20 -19.55 46.85
CA ASN A 104 -22.64 -18.90 48.09
C ASN A 104 -21.51 -18.52 49.05
N ALA A 105 -20.25 -18.85 48.73
CA ALA A 105 -19.09 -18.49 49.53
C ALA A 105 -18.65 -17.04 49.25
N PRO A 106 -17.77 -16.44 50.07
CA PRO A 106 -17.09 -15.19 49.72
C PRO A 106 -16.28 -15.32 48.41
N PRO A 107 -16.10 -14.24 47.63
CA PRO A 107 -15.17 -14.23 46.48
C PRO A 107 -13.79 -14.77 46.88
N SER A 108 -13.24 -15.67 46.07
CA SER A 108 -12.01 -16.42 46.41
C SER A 108 -10.96 -16.38 45.30
N LEU A 109 -11.34 -16.02 44.08
CA LEU A 109 -10.44 -15.96 42.92
C LEU A 109 -10.09 -14.52 42.54
N GLY A 110 -10.86 -13.51 42.99
CA GLY A 110 -10.61 -12.08 42.74
C GLY A 110 -11.37 -11.52 41.53
N GLU A 111 -10.99 -10.34 41.03
CA GLU A 111 -11.61 -9.74 39.85
C GLU A 111 -11.18 -10.48 38.58
N MET A 112 -12.00 -11.43 38.14
CA MET A 112 -11.81 -12.15 36.88
C MET A 112 -12.44 -11.39 35.72
N ASN A 113 -11.68 -11.21 34.64
CA ASN A 113 -12.24 -10.82 33.34
C ASN A 113 -12.10 -11.99 32.37
N ILE A 114 -13.21 -12.69 32.14
CA ILE A 114 -13.27 -13.87 31.27
C ILE A 114 -13.08 -13.57 29.78
N PHE A 115 -13.13 -12.28 29.41
CA PHE A 115 -12.89 -11.81 28.04
C PHE A 115 -11.43 -11.34 27.86
N GLY A 116 -10.58 -11.43 28.89
CA GLY A 116 -9.25 -10.80 28.86
C GLY A 116 -9.32 -9.28 28.67
N ASP A 117 -8.18 -8.61 28.51
CA ASP A 117 -8.12 -7.20 28.07
C ASP A 117 -8.70 -6.97 26.65
N ASP A 118 -9.30 -7.99 26.05
CA ASP A 118 -10.17 -7.84 24.90
C ASP A 118 -11.54 -7.33 25.38
N LYS A 119 -11.64 -6.00 25.49
CA LYS A 119 -12.83 -5.33 24.95
C LYS A 119 -13.16 -6.07 23.65
N ALA A 120 -14.41 -6.51 23.42
CA ALA A 120 -14.81 -6.85 22.05
C ALA A 120 -14.35 -5.70 21.18
N LYS A 121 -13.24 -5.90 20.46
CA LYS A 121 -12.95 -5.09 19.32
C LYS A 121 -14.17 -5.35 18.48
N GLU A 122 -14.99 -4.32 18.28
CA GLU A 122 -15.73 -4.27 17.03
C GLU A 122 -14.72 -4.68 15.98
N SER A 123 -14.96 -5.83 15.35
CA SER A 123 -14.10 -6.32 14.29
C SER A 123 -14.17 -5.22 13.25
N ASP A 124 -13.12 -4.40 13.23
CA ASP A 124 -13.02 -3.32 12.27
C ASP A 124 -13.04 -4.02 10.91
N PRO A 125 -14.08 -3.81 10.08
CA PRO A 125 -14.16 -4.47 8.79
C PRO A 125 -12.95 -4.13 7.90
N ASN A 126 -12.22 -3.06 8.23
CA ASN A 126 -10.98 -2.69 7.57
C ASN A 126 -9.73 -3.40 8.11
N ASP A 127 -9.78 -4.16 9.21
CA ASP A 127 -8.67 -4.97 9.73
C ASP A 127 -8.56 -6.34 9.03
N VAL A 128 -8.55 -6.32 7.69
CA VAL A 128 -8.42 -7.53 6.86
C VAL A 128 -7.01 -8.11 7.01
N LYS A 129 -6.94 -9.37 7.47
CA LYS A 129 -5.67 -10.11 7.64
C LYS A 129 -5.21 -10.69 6.31
N ALA A 130 -4.22 -10.04 5.70
CA ALA A 130 -3.56 -10.52 4.49
C ALA A 130 -2.04 -10.45 4.63
N ASN A 131 -1.33 -11.24 3.82
CA ASN A 131 0.12 -11.25 3.78
C ASN A 131 0.65 -10.26 2.74
N SER A 132 0.09 -10.30 1.54
CA SER A 132 0.51 -9.47 0.41
C SER A 132 -0.67 -9.05 -0.48
N LEU A 133 -0.35 -8.30 -1.54
CA LEU A 133 -1.28 -7.92 -2.60
C LEU A 133 -0.84 -8.60 -3.89
N SER A 134 -1.79 -9.16 -4.63
CA SER A 134 -1.60 -9.62 -6.01
C SER A 134 -2.34 -8.71 -6.99
N ILE A 135 -1.84 -8.60 -8.22
CA ILE A 135 -2.45 -7.81 -9.30
C ILE A 135 -2.63 -8.70 -10.52
N THR A 136 -3.88 -8.80 -11.00
CA THR A 136 -4.19 -9.39 -12.31
C THR A 136 -4.56 -8.28 -13.30
N THR A 137 -4.07 -8.39 -14.52
CA THR A 137 -4.35 -7.44 -15.61
C THR A 137 -5.04 -8.14 -16.76
N ARG A 138 -6.10 -7.55 -17.32
CA ARG A 138 -6.83 -8.10 -18.47
C ARG A 138 -7.10 -6.99 -19.49
N PRO A 139 -6.75 -7.15 -20.77
CA PRO A 139 -7.13 -6.19 -21.80
C PRO A 139 -8.65 -6.09 -21.92
N THR A 140 -9.17 -4.88 -22.17
CA THR A 140 -10.61 -4.60 -22.27
C THR A 140 -10.89 -3.54 -23.35
N GLY A 141 -12.13 -3.51 -23.83
CA GLY A 141 -12.56 -2.60 -24.90
C GLY A 141 -12.07 -3.04 -26.29
N ASP A 142 -12.57 -2.36 -27.31
CA ASP A 142 -12.27 -2.61 -28.72
C ASP A 142 -12.25 -1.26 -29.45
N ASP A 143 -11.31 -1.05 -30.36
CA ASP A 143 -11.21 0.12 -31.23
C ASP A 143 -11.96 -0.04 -32.57
N GLY A 144 -12.67 -1.16 -32.75
CA GLY A 144 -13.33 -1.54 -34.00
C GLY A 144 -12.43 -2.35 -34.93
N THR A 145 -11.16 -2.55 -34.59
CA THR A 145 -10.19 -3.40 -35.32
C THR A 145 -9.75 -4.61 -34.51
N GLY A 146 -10.34 -4.82 -33.33
CA GLY A 146 -10.01 -5.90 -32.41
C GLY A 146 -8.86 -5.59 -31.45
N SER A 147 -8.33 -4.36 -31.45
CA SER A 147 -7.27 -3.97 -30.51
C SER A 147 -7.86 -3.46 -29.18
N PRO A 148 -7.34 -3.92 -28.03
CA PRO A 148 -7.81 -3.44 -26.73
C PRO A 148 -7.57 -1.94 -26.55
N THR A 149 -8.61 -1.20 -26.13
CA THR A 149 -8.55 0.25 -25.88
C THR A 149 -8.32 0.61 -24.41
N ALA A 150 -8.40 -0.39 -23.54
CA ALA A 150 -8.23 -0.24 -22.11
C ALA A 150 -7.61 -1.50 -21.50
N ILE A 151 -7.24 -1.38 -20.22
CA ILE A 151 -6.83 -2.51 -19.40
C ILE A 151 -7.54 -2.47 -18.05
N GLN A 152 -8.08 -3.61 -17.65
CA GLN A 152 -8.63 -3.82 -16.33
C GLN A 152 -7.51 -4.29 -15.38
N ILE A 153 -7.33 -3.59 -14.26
CA ILE A 153 -6.36 -3.90 -13.21
C ILE A 153 -7.12 -4.33 -11.95
N VAL A 154 -7.01 -5.60 -11.58
CA VAL A 154 -7.76 -6.21 -10.49
C VAL A 154 -6.81 -6.58 -9.35
N PRO A 155 -6.80 -5.83 -8.24
CA PRO A 155 -6.04 -6.19 -7.05
C PRO A 155 -6.77 -7.23 -6.19
N ARG A 156 -6.02 -8.13 -5.55
CA ARG A 156 -6.53 -9.10 -4.56
C ARG A 156 -5.57 -9.20 -3.38
N LEU A 157 -6.11 -9.04 -2.18
CA LEU A 157 -5.39 -9.37 -0.95
C LEU A 157 -5.24 -10.90 -0.88
N VAL A 158 -4.03 -11.38 -0.57
CA VAL A 158 -3.73 -12.80 -0.53
C VAL A 158 -3.04 -13.21 0.77
N ASP A 159 -3.24 -14.46 1.17
CA ASP A 159 -2.61 -15.06 2.35
C ASP A 159 -1.14 -15.44 2.08
N ASN A 160 -0.52 -16.15 3.02
CA ASN A 160 0.89 -16.58 2.88
C ASN A 160 1.09 -17.66 1.81
N ALA A 161 0.02 -18.36 1.41
CA ALA A 161 0.03 -19.35 0.33
C ALA A 161 -0.34 -18.74 -1.04
N GLY A 162 -0.68 -17.45 -1.09
CA GLY A 162 -1.09 -16.75 -2.31
C GLY A 162 -2.57 -16.90 -2.65
N ASN A 163 -3.40 -17.46 -1.76
CA ASN A 163 -4.84 -17.58 -1.98
C ASN A 163 -5.55 -16.27 -1.65
N PRO A 164 -6.61 -15.87 -2.40
CA PRO A 164 -7.39 -14.69 -2.08
C PRO A 164 -8.00 -14.75 -0.68
N VAL A 165 -7.73 -13.72 0.13
CA VAL A 165 -8.34 -13.58 1.46
C VAL A 165 -9.79 -13.17 1.32
N SER A 166 -10.73 -13.90 1.92
CA SER A 166 -12.15 -13.52 1.91
C SER A 166 -12.45 -12.45 2.96
N PHE A 167 -13.15 -11.40 2.55
CA PHE A 167 -13.67 -10.36 3.45
C PHE A 167 -14.93 -9.71 2.86
N THR A 168 -15.71 -9.06 3.72
CA THR A 168 -16.95 -8.35 3.36
C THR A 168 -17.16 -7.16 4.30
N GLY A 169 -17.94 -6.17 3.85
CA GLY A 169 -18.31 -5.00 4.67
C GLY A 169 -17.16 -4.03 4.96
N ALA A 170 -16.00 -4.20 4.31
CA ALA A 170 -14.87 -3.30 4.44
C ALA A 170 -15.05 -2.03 3.59
N GLY A 171 -14.30 -0.99 3.91
CA GLY A 171 -14.16 0.22 3.11
C GLY A 171 -12.69 0.47 2.78
N LEU A 172 -12.00 -0.52 2.19
CA LEU A 172 -10.56 -0.41 1.96
C LEU A 172 -10.29 0.58 0.82
N GLU A 173 -9.49 1.62 1.08
CA GLU A 173 -9.03 2.52 0.03
C GLU A 173 -8.02 1.79 -0.86
N ALA A 174 -8.39 1.58 -2.12
CA ALA A 174 -7.50 1.12 -3.17
C ALA A 174 -7.04 2.33 -4.00
N THR A 175 -5.73 2.49 -4.17
CA THR A 175 -5.15 3.53 -5.04
C THR A 175 -4.35 2.89 -6.16
N LEU A 176 -4.66 3.27 -7.40
CA LEU A 176 -3.87 2.99 -8.60
C LEU A 176 -2.98 4.19 -8.89
N GLU A 177 -1.71 3.93 -9.20
CA GLU A 177 -0.77 4.90 -9.74
C GLU A 177 -0.12 4.33 -11.00
N ILE A 178 -0.08 5.13 -12.06
CA ILE A 178 0.52 4.78 -13.34
C ILE A 178 1.80 5.57 -13.49
N PHE A 179 2.88 4.89 -13.86
CA PHE A 179 4.19 5.50 -14.10
C PHE A 179 4.72 5.14 -15.47
N SER A 180 5.63 5.96 -15.97
CA SER A 180 6.51 5.64 -17.09
C SER A 180 7.88 6.19 -16.73
N ASN A 181 8.90 5.32 -16.73
CA ASN A 181 10.27 5.66 -16.36
C ASN A 181 10.37 6.44 -15.03
N GLY A 182 9.61 6.01 -14.02
CA GLY A 182 9.56 6.64 -12.68
C GLY A 182 8.75 7.94 -12.58
N VAL A 183 8.23 8.49 -13.69
CA VAL A 183 7.35 9.66 -13.69
C VAL A 183 5.91 9.22 -13.53
N LYS A 184 5.21 9.75 -12.52
CA LYS A 184 3.78 9.48 -12.33
C LYS A 184 2.96 10.15 -13.45
N LEU A 185 2.25 9.33 -14.21
CA LEU A 185 1.39 9.76 -15.32
C LEU A 185 -0.06 9.99 -14.87
N SER A 186 -0.56 9.13 -13.99
CA SER A 186 -1.96 9.16 -13.55
C SER A 186 -2.13 8.52 -12.17
N THR A 187 -3.22 8.85 -11.49
CA THR A 187 -3.65 8.18 -10.27
C THR A 187 -5.18 8.09 -10.22
N ALA A 188 -5.68 7.00 -9.64
CA ALA A 188 -7.10 6.80 -9.41
C ALA A 188 -7.30 6.16 -8.04
N LYS A 189 -8.42 6.47 -7.39
CA LYS A 189 -8.83 5.84 -6.14
C LYS A 189 -10.15 5.12 -6.33
N ASN A 190 -10.32 4.03 -5.60
CA ASN A 190 -11.58 3.30 -5.54
C ASN A 190 -11.73 2.63 -4.17
N LEU A 191 -12.94 2.22 -3.85
CA LEU A 191 -13.26 1.55 -2.59
C LEU A 191 -13.40 0.04 -2.84
N MET A 192 -12.59 -0.75 -2.13
CA MET A 192 -12.64 -2.21 -2.17
C MET A 192 -13.42 -2.70 -0.94
N GLN A 193 -14.64 -3.18 -1.17
CA GLN A 193 -15.56 -3.60 -0.10
C GLN A 193 -15.51 -5.10 0.20
N ASP A 194 -15.17 -5.89 -0.81
CA ASP A 194 -15.11 -7.34 -0.76
C ASP A 194 -14.22 -7.91 -1.88
N ASN A 195 -14.23 -9.24 -2.01
CA ASN A 195 -13.50 -9.96 -3.07
C ASN A 195 -14.12 -9.86 -4.48
N ASN A 196 -15.33 -9.29 -4.61
CA ASN A 196 -15.98 -9.06 -5.90
C ASN A 196 -15.50 -7.76 -6.57
N PHE A 197 -14.67 -6.97 -5.89
CA PHE A 197 -14.07 -5.75 -6.41
C PHE A 197 -13.49 -5.94 -7.82
N LYS A 198 -14.01 -5.16 -8.77
CA LYS A 198 -13.64 -5.24 -10.20
C LYS A 198 -12.38 -4.47 -10.56
N GLY A 199 -11.76 -3.80 -9.59
CA GLY A 199 -10.51 -3.09 -9.78
C GLY A 199 -10.68 -1.73 -10.45
N PHE A 200 -9.72 -1.41 -11.30
CA PHE A 200 -9.64 -0.17 -12.06
C PHE A 200 -9.75 -0.48 -13.54
N ASN A 201 -10.37 0.41 -14.31
CA ASN A 201 -10.37 0.37 -15.75
C ASN A 201 -9.55 1.55 -16.29
N LEU A 202 -8.36 1.27 -16.82
CA LEU A 202 -7.46 2.28 -17.36
C LEU A 202 -7.63 2.35 -18.87
N LYS A 203 -8.21 3.46 -19.36
CA LYS A 203 -8.28 3.75 -20.79
C LYS A 203 -6.93 4.28 -21.28
N PHE A 204 -6.41 3.77 -22.39
CA PHE A 204 -5.14 4.25 -22.95
C PHE A 204 -5.21 5.72 -23.36
N SER A 205 -6.39 6.19 -23.78
CA SER A 205 -6.66 7.59 -24.12
C SER A 205 -6.59 8.56 -22.93
N SER A 206 -6.44 8.06 -21.69
CA SER A 206 -6.17 8.90 -20.52
C SER A 206 -4.68 9.15 -20.27
N ILE A 207 -3.80 8.45 -20.98
CA ILE A 207 -2.35 8.46 -20.74
C ILE A 207 -1.67 9.37 -21.78
N PRO A 208 -0.92 10.42 -21.37
CA PRO A 208 -0.23 11.30 -22.31
C PRO A 208 0.87 10.57 -23.10
N ALA A 209 0.74 10.50 -24.43
CA ALA A 209 1.69 9.81 -25.31
C ALA A 209 3.12 10.31 -25.13
N ALA A 210 3.30 11.64 -25.04
CA ALA A 210 4.60 12.29 -24.87
C ALA A 210 5.33 11.94 -23.56
N LYS A 211 4.65 11.29 -22.60
CA LYS A 211 5.25 10.87 -21.32
C LYS A 211 5.44 9.36 -21.21
N VAL A 212 5.00 8.60 -22.21
CA VAL A 212 5.20 7.15 -22.27
C VAL A 212 6.51 6.86 -23.00
N VAL A 213 7.38 6.09 -22.35
CA VAL A 213 8.67 5.68 -22.89
C VAL A 213 8.58 4.20 -23.25
N ASP A 214 9.15 3.83 -24.40
CA ASP A 214 9.20 2.45 -24.91
C ASP A 214 7.83 1.73 -25.00
N ASN A 215 6.75 2.49 -25.15
CA ASN A 215 5.36 1.98 -25.16
C ASN A 215 5.02 1.13 -23.92
N LYS A 216 5.66 1.42 -22.79
CA LYS A 216 5.49 0.69 -21.54
C LYS A 216 5.08 1.61 -20.40
N ILE A 217 4.26 1.07 -19.52
CA ILE A 217 3.89 1.72 -18.26
C ILE A 217 4.11 0.76 -17.10
N ASP A 218 4.36 1.33 -15.93
CA ASP A 218 4.34 0.60 -14.68
C ASP A 218 3.06 0.92 -13.94
N ILE A 219 2.43 -0.11 -13.38
CA ILE A 219 1.24 0.05 -12.56
C ILE A 219 1.58 -0.29 -11.12
N THR A 220 1.19 0.59 -10.21
CA THR A 220 1.29 0.37 -8.78
C THR A 220 -0.10 0.42 -8.20
N VAL A 221 -0.47 -0.61 -7.44
CA VAL A 221 -1.71 -0.60 -6.66
C VAL A 221 -1.36 -0.70 -5.19
N SER A 222 -1.97 0.16 -4.38
CA SER A 222 -1.98 0.04 -2.93
C SER A 222 -3.38 -0.18 -2.40
N VAL A 223 -3.51 -1.00 -1.36
CA VAL A 223 -4.75 -1.23 -0.62
C VAL A 223 -4.48 -1.00 0.86
N LYS A 224 -5.19 -0.04 1.46
CA LYS A 224 -5.02 0.31 2.87
C LYS A 224 -6.01 -0.47 3.74
N THR A 225 -5.47 -1.26 4.67
CA THR A 225 -6.21 -1.83 5.81
C THR A 225 -5.92 -1.04 7.07
N THR A 226 -6.63 -1.33 8.16
CA THR A 226 -6.38 -0.71 9.47
C THR A 226 -4.98 -1.03 9.98
N ALA A 227 -4.51 -2.25 9.74
CA ALA A 227 -3.20 -2.69 10.20
C ALA A 227 -2.04 -2.17 9.33
N LYS A 228 -2.18 -2.20 7.99
CA LYS A 228 -1.08 -1.83 7.08
C LYS A 228 -1.58 -1.45 5.68
N THR A 229 -0.70 -0.80 4.92
CA THR A 229 -0.92 -0.57 3.49
C THR A 229 -0.17 -1.63 2.70
N PHE A 230 -0.91 -2.45 1.95
CA PHE A 230 -0.34 -3.39 1.00
C PHE A 230 -0.05 -2.68 -0.30
N LYS A 231 1.05 -3.03 -0.97
CA LYS A 231 1.45 -2.42 -2.23
C LYS A 231 2.04 -3.48 -3.14
N MET A 232 1.67 -3.44 -4.41
CA MET A 232 2.30 -4.23 -5.46
C MET A 232 2.51 -3.37 -6.70
N THR A 233 3.63 -3.57 -7.37
CA THR A 233 3.95 -2.90 -8.64
C THR A 233 4.16 -3.97 -9.70
N LYS A 234 3.54 -3.77 -10.87
CA LYS A 234 3.80 -4.56 -12.08
C LYS A 234 4.45 -3.63 -13.10
N ILE A 235 5.66 -4.01 -13.51
CA ILE A 235 6.55 -3.18 -14.34
C ILE A 235 6.42 -3.59 -15.80
N GLY A 236 6.56 -2.63 -16.71
CA GLY A 236 6.75 -2.89 -18.13
C GLY A 236 5.52 -3.40 -18.88
N LEU A 237 4.32 -3.00 -18.44
CA LEU A 237 3.07 -3.32 -19.12
C LEU A 237 3.00 -2.62 -20.46
N ASP A 238 2.84 -3.39 -21.54
CA ASP A 238 2.71 -2.86 -22.90
C ASP A 238 1.42 -2.04 -23.07
N VAL A 239 1.54 -0.89 -23.73
CA VAL A 239 0.43 -0.04 -24.13
C VAL A 239 0.51 0.25 -25.62
N ASN A 240 -0.64 0.32 -26.29
CA ASN A 240 -0.69 0.66 -27.70
C ASN A 240 -0.48 2.18 -27.87
N PRO A 241 0.63 2.65 -28.49
CA PRO A 241 0.91 4.07 -28.64
C PRO A 241 -0.12 4.83 -29.47
N SER A 242 -0.78 4.17 -30.43
CA SER A 242 -1.79 4.83 -31.29
C SER A 242 -3.06 5.21 -30.53
N LEU A 243 -3.29 4.61 -29.36
CA LEU A 243 -4.47 4.83 -28.52
C LEU A 243 -4.17 5.76 -27.33
N LEU A 244 -2.94 6.26 -27.21
CA LEU A 244 -2.53 7.20 -26.17
C LEU A 244 -3.03 8.62 -26.47
N LYS A 245 -3.11 9.45 -25.43
CA LYS A 245 -3.52 10.85 -25.54
C LYS A 245 -2.43 11.67 -26.23
N VAL A 246 -2.65 12.04 -27.49
CA VAL A 246 -1.82 12.99 -28.23
C VAL A 246 -2.27 14.42 -27.91
N PRO A 247 -1.36 15.38 -27.71
CA PRO A 247 -1.72 16.80 -27.58
C PRO A 247 -2.47 17.29 -28.83
N ALA A 248 -3.43 18.20 -28.65
CA ALA A 248 -4.05 18.87 -29.79
C ALA A 248 -2.94 19.63 -30.57
N PRO A 249 -2.99 19.64 -31.92
CA PRO A 249 -2.05 20.41 -32.71
C PRO A 249 -2.09 21.88 -32.28
N VAL A 250 -0.91 22.47 -32.09
CA VAL A 250 -0.78 23.89 -31.79
C VAL A 250 -1.31 24.65 -33.01
N VAL A 251 -2.38 25.43 -32.83
CA VAL A 251 -2.83 26.39 -33.84
C VAL A 251 -1.77 27.49 -33.88
N VAL A 252 -0.85 27.41 -34.84
CA VAL A 252 0.14 28.45 -35.08
C VAL A 252 -0.56 29.52 -35.91
N ASP A 253 -0.68 30.73 -35.35
CA ASP A 253 -1.16 31.91 -36.08
C ASP A 253 -0.25 32.13 -37.30
N SER A 254 -0.85 32.17 -38.50
CA SER A 254 -0.16 32.04 -39.80
C SER A 254 0.56 33.32 -40.25
N MET A 255 1.02 34.16 -39.31
CA MET A 255 1.67 35.45 -39.60
C MET A 255 3.15 35.53 -39.19
N ALA A 256 3.77 34.43 -38.76
CA ALA A 256 5.21 34.40 -38.48
C ALA A 256 6.02 34.17 -39.76
N VAL A 257 6.72 35.21 -40.22
CA VAL A 257 7.69 35.16 -41.33
C VAL A 257 8.81 34.17 -40.99
N SER A 258 8.97 33.16 -41.83
CA SER A 258 10.08 32.21 -41.76
C SER A 258 11.39 32.93 -42.12
N GLN A 259 12.35 32.97 -41.20
CA GLN A 259 13.76 33.19 -41.53
C GLN A 259 14.38 31.84 -41.86
N ASP A 260 14.83 31.75 -43.11
CA ASP A 260 15.49 30.61 -43.75
C ASP A 260 16.88 30.35 -43.11
N PRO A 261 17.19 29.12 -42.64
CA PRO A 261 18.56 28.77 -42.29
C PRO A 261 19.29 28.16 -43.48
N ALA A 262 20.27 28.93 -43.97
CA ALA A 262 21.50 28.49 -44.62
C ALA A 262 21.38 27.70 -45.95
N VAL A 263 21.63 28.45 -47.03
CA VAL A 263 22.09 27.98 -48.34
C VAL A 263 23.24 26.98 -48.20
N ILE A 264 23.07 25.80 -48.79
CA ILE A 264 24.10 24.78 -48.95
C ILE A 264 24.83 25.05 -50.26
N ASP A 265 26.14 25.26 -50.19
CA ASP A 265 27.07 25.49 -51.30
C ASP A 265 27.22 24.21 -52.17
N PRO A 266 27.09 24.27 -53.52
CA PRO A 266 27.17 23.11 -54.41
C PRO A 266 28.56 22.48 -54.63
N ASN A 267 29.64 22.94 -54.00
CA ASN A 267 31.01 22.59 -54.43
C ASN A 267 31.92 21.82 -53.43
N ASN A 268 31.37 20.96 -52.55
CA ASN A 268 32.20 20.12 -51.68
C ASN A 268 32.00 18.60 -51.93
N PRO A 269 32.95 17.89 -52.59
CA PRO A 269 32.87 16.46 -52.84
C PRO A 269 33.42 15.68 -51.63
N GLY A 270 32.52 15.19 -50.77
CA GLY A 270 32.95 14.35 -49.65
C GLY A 270 31.88 14.11 -48.59
N ALA A 271 30.80 13.42 -48.93
CA ALA A 271 29.91 12.81 -47.95
C ALA A 271 29.31 11.51 -48.51
N THR A 272 29.79 10.38 -48.01
CA THR A 272 29.32 9.04 -48.31
C THR A 272 27.94 8.78 -47.70
N VAL A 273 27.00 8.32 -48.53
CA VAL A 273 25.64 7.88 -48.15
C VAL A 273 25.69 6.39 -47.77
N PRO A 274 25.02 5.91 -46.69
CA PRO A 274 24.84 4.49 -46.47
C PRO A 274 23.72 3.94 -47.37
N SER A 275 24.07 2.95 -48.18
CA SER A 275 23.19 2.14 -49.02
C SER A 275 22.29 1.21 -48.20
N THR A 276 21.01 1.15 -48.55
CA THR A 276 20.05 0.11 -48.11
C THR A 276 20.04 -1.04 -49.10
N ASP A 277 20.50 -2.22 -48.69
CA ASP A 277 20.36 -3.49 -49.42
C ASP A 277 19.14 -4.27 -48.91
N PRO A 278 18.15 -4.59 -49.76
CA PRO A 278 16.97 -5.37 -49.39
C PRO A 278 17.12 -6.84 -49.82
N ASN A 279 17.96 -7.63 -49.14
CA ASN A 279 17.82 -9.09 -49.14
C ASN A 279 18.64 -9.80 -48.05
N ALA A 280 17.99 -10.16 -46.93
CA ALA A 280 18.47 -11.21 -46.04
C ALA A 280 17.29 -11.95 -45.38
N ALA A 281 17.23 -13.26 -45.63
CA ALA A 281 16.22 -14.19 -45.13
C ALA A 281 16.45 -14.59 -43.64
N PRO A 282 15.46 -15.18 -42.95
CA PRO A 282 15.26 -15.02 -41.51
C PRO A 282 16.05 -16.03 -40.66
N THR A 283 16.73 -15.52 -39.62
CA THR A 283 17.24 -16.35 -38.51
C THR A 283 16.43 -16.07 -37.24
N THR A 284 15.89 -17.15 -36.68
CA THR A 284 15.19 -17.27 -35.39
C THR A 284 15.73 -16.35 -34.27
N PRO A 285 14.88 -15.56 -33.56
CA PRO A 285 15.35 -14.76 -32.44
C PRO A 285 15.56 -15.61 -31.19
N ALA A 286 16.81 -15.65 -30.73
CA ALA A 286 17.14 -15.94 -29.35
C ALA A 286 16.55 -14.86 -28.42
N THR A 287 16.15 -15.27 -27.23
CA THR A 287 15.60 -14.44 -26.15
C THR A 287 16.44 -13.16 -25.95
N PRO A 288 15.85 -11.94 -26.00
CA PRO A 288 16.63 -10.71 -25.83
C PRO A 288 17.13 -10.60 -24.39
N LYS A 289 18.44 -10.67 -24.20
CA LYS A 289 19.10 -10.18 -22.99
C LYS A 289 18.90 -8.67 -22.96
N GLN A 290 18.08 -8.21 -22.00
CA GLN A 290 17.82 -6.80 -21.69
C GLN A 290 19.12 -5.97 -21.80
N PRO A 291 19.12 -4.85 -22.55
CA PRO A 291 20.23 -3.91 -22.54
C PRO A 291 20.38 -3.37 -21.11
N ALA A 292 21.54 -3.59 -20.49
CA ALA A 292 21.85 -3.02 -19.19
C ALA A 292 21.85 -1.48 -19.31
N ALA A 293 21.01 -0.79 -18.53
CA ALA A 293 20.97 0.67 -18.50
C ALA A 293 22.38 1.23 -18.21
N ASP A 294 22.82 2.27 -18.93
CA ASP A 294 24.14 2.86 -18.73
C ASP A 294 24.24 3.52 -17.34
N PRO A 295 25.22 3.14 -16.48
CA PRO A 295 25.48 3.80 -15.20
C PRO A 295 25.54 5.33 -15.26
N LYS A 296 25.98 5.89 -16.38
CA LYS A 296 26.04 7.33 -16.62
C LYS A 296 24.67 8.00 -16.52
N ASN A 297 23.62 7.33 -17.01
CA ASN A 297 22.26 7.87 -17.01
C ASN A 297 21.70 7.97 -15.60
N VAL A 298 22.11 7.09 -14.68
CA VAL A 298 21.71 7.16 -13.26
C VAL A 298 22.31 8.39 -12.58
N VAL A 299 23.58 8.70 -12.85
CA VAL A 299 24.22 9.91 -12.28
C VAL A 299 23.63 11.18 -12.87
N SER A 300 23.37 11.21 -14.18
CA SER A 300 22.69 12.35 -14.81
C SER A 300 21.28 12.55 -14.24
N GLY A 301 20.50 11.48 -14.10
CA GLY A 301 19.16 11.52 -13.50
C GLY A 301 19.18 11.97 -12.04
N PHE A 302 20.16 11.51 -11.24
CA PHE A 302 20.34 11.94 -9.86
C PHE A 302 20.58 13.46 -9.78
N LEU A 303 21.55 13.98 -10.54
CA LEU A 303 21.89 15.41 -10.52
C LEU A 303 20.72 16.28 -11.03
N ASN A 304 19.99 15.83 -12.04
CA ASN A 304 18.79 16.51 -12.53
C ASN A 304 17.68 16.55 -11.47
N ASN A 305 17.44 15.45 -10.75
CA ASN A 305 16.47 15.39 -9.67
C ASN A 305 16.86 16.30 -8.49
N VAL A 306 18.16 16.38 -8.16
CA VAL A 306 18.66 17.35 -7.16
C VAL A 306 18.43 18.78 -7.65
N SER A 307 18.74 19.08 -8.91
CA SER A 307 18.53 20.41 -9.51
C SER A 307 17.06 20.82 -9.52
N SER A 308 16.14 19.89 -9.78
CA SER A 308 14.70 20.16 -9.82
C SER A 308 14.03 20.08 -8.45
N GLN A 309 14.81 19.99 -7.36
CA GLN A 309 14.31 19.80 -5.99
C GLN A 309 13.46 18.52 -5.79
N ASN A 310 13.57 17.55 -6.69
CA ASN A 310 12.96 16.24 -6.55
C ASN A 310 13.87 15.31 -5.73
N LEU A 311 14.12 15.70 -4.48
CA LEU A 311 15.07 15.02 -3.60
C LEU A 311 14.65 13.57 -3.30
N LYS A 312 13.34 13.27 -3.37
CA LYS A 312 12.84 11.91 -3.17
C LYS A 312 13.23 10.98 -4.32
N ALA A 313 13.12 11.43 -5.57
CA ALA A 313 13.57 10.65 -6.72
C ALA A 313 15.10 10.51 -6.75
N ALA A 314 15.83 11.57 -6.40
CA ALA A 314 17.29 11.52 -6.24
C ALA A 314 17.68 10.46 -5.19
N TYR A 315 17.07 10.49 -4.00
CA TYR A 315 17.31 9.50 -2.95
C TYR A 315 16.98 8.07 -3.40
N ASN A 316 15.84 7.85 -4.08
CA ASN A 316 15.42 6.53 -4.55
C ASN A 316 16.32 5.96 -5.67
N SER A 317 17.03 6.81 -6.42
CA SER A 317 18.06 6.40 -7.40
C SER A 317 19.39 6.00 -6.74
N SER A 318 19.44 6.05 -5.41
CA SER A 318 20.61 5.73 -4.61
C SER A 318 20.35 4.60 -3.61
N SER A 319 21.43 3.97 -3.18
CA SER A 319 21.50 3.03 -2.06
C SER A 319 22.81 3.29 -1.32
N ASN A 320 23.12 4.58 -1.10
CA ASN A 320 24.34 5.02 -0.45
C ASN A 320 24.13 5.08 1.07
N PRO A 321 24.77 4.20 1.86
CA PRO A 321 24.59 4.18 3.31
C PRO A 321 25.07 5.47 3.99
N SER A 322 25.98 6.23 3.38
CA SER A 322 26.49 7.48 3.97
C SER A 322 25.46 8.62 3.97
N TRP A 323 24.37 8.49 3.22
CA TRP A 323 23.31 9.50 3.15
C TRP A 323 22.21 9.29 4.18
N GLY A 324 22.22 8.18 4.92
CA GLY A 324 21.27 7.92 5.99
C GLY A 324 19.83 7.80 5.47
N SER A 325 18.86 8.31 6.25
CA SER A 325 17.45 8.32 5.83
C SER A 325 17.16 9.43 4.81
N TYR A 326 15.96 9.42 4.25
CA TYR A 326 15.52 10.50 3.36
C TYR A 326 15.54 11.86 4.06
N GLU A 327 15.23 11.91 5.35
CA GLU A 327 15.23 13.12 6.17
C GLU A 327 16.66 13.69 6.32
N SER A 328 17.67 12.82 6.48
CA SER A 328 19.07 13.23 6.49
C SER A 328 19.54 13.69 5.10
N PHE A 329 19.19 12.95 4.05
CA PHE A 329 19.54 13.28 2.67
C PHE A 329 18.93 14.61 2.19
N SER A 330 17.67 14.87 2.55
CA SER A 330 16.93 16.09 2.16
C SER A 330 17.11 17.26 3.12
N ASN A 331 17.91 17.09 4.18
CA ASN A 331 18.18 18.14 5.15
C ASN A 331 18.89 19.33 4.48
N PRO A 332 18.44 20.57 4.71
CA PRO A 332 19.07 21.76 4.11
C PRO A 332 20.45 22.11 4.69
N THR A 333 20.77 21.64 5.89
CA THR A 333 22.03 21.94 6.59
C THR A 333 23.08 20.85 6.38
N SER A 334 22.67 19.58 6.35
CA SER A 334 23.58 18.43 6.31
C SER A 334 23.47 17.56 5.04
N GLY A 335 22.54 17.88 4.13
CA GLY A 335 22.27 17.11 2.91
C GLY A 335 22.05 17.98 1.68
N PHE A 336 21.27 17.49 0.72
CA PHE A 336 21.01 18.17 -0.56
C PHE A 336 19.85 19.19 -0.49
N GLY A 337 19.27 19.42 0.70
CA GLY A 337 18.10 20.29 0.87
C GLY A 337 18.35 21.78 0.64
N SER A 338 19.61 22.23 0.67
CA SER A 338 20.00 23.63 0.42
C SER A 338 20.35 23.90 -1.04
N VAL A 339 20.50 22.86 -1.85
CA VAL A 339 20.73 23.02 -3.29
C VAL A 339 19.51 23.70 -3.89
N LYS A 340 19.72 24.68 -4.78
CA LYS A 340 18.68 25.33 -5.57
C LYS A 340 18.70 24.83 -7.00
N THR A 341 19.87 24.76 -7.61
CA THR A 341 20.08 24.26 -8.98
C THR A 341 21.43 23.53 -9.09
N VAL A 342 21.51 22.62 -10.05
CA VAL A 342 22.75 21.98 -10.48
C VAL A 342 22.92 22.20 -11.98
N SER A 343 24.10 22.68 -12.38
CA SER A 343 24.47 22.83 -13.80
C SER A 343 25.56 21.82 -14.13
N VAL A 344 25.22 20.77 -14.88
CA VAL A 344 26.15 19.71 -15.23
C VAL A 344 27.05 20.14 -16.39
N LYS A 345 28.37 20.11 -16.18
CA LYS A 345 29.37 20.44 -17.20
C LYS A 345 29.85 19.21 -17.96
N ASN A 346 30.12 18.12 -17.25
CA ASN A 346 30.59 16.88 -17.84
C ASN A 346 30.23 15.67 -16.97
N ILE A 347 29.98 14.53 -17.62
CA ILE A 347 29.84 13.23 -16.96
C ILE A 347 30.60 12.19 -17.79
N THR A 348 31.45 11.39 -17.13
CA THR A 348 32.30 10.39 -17.79
C THR A 348 32.33 9.11 -16.95
N THR A 349 32.10 7.97 -17.60
CA THR A 349 32.24 6.65 -16.98
C THR A 349 33.71 6.24 -17.00
N ASN A 350 34.32 6.01 -15.84
CA ASN A 350 35.73 5.62 -15.74
C ASN A 350 35.91 4.09 -15.72
N LEU A 351 34.97 3.40 -15.06
CA LEU A 351 34.95 1.96 -14.91
C LEU A 351 33.52 1.50 -15.00
N SER A 352 33.25 0.45 -15.78
CA SER A 352 31.94 -0.19 -15.82
C SER A 352 32.14 -1.68 -16.06
N ASN A 353 31.60 -2.49 -15.15
CA ASN A 353 31.45 -3.93 -15.33
C ASN A 353 29.98 -4.30 -14.99
N PRO A 354 29.56 -5.56 -15.11
CA PRO A 354 28.15 -5.93 -14.89
C PRO A 354 27.58 -5.59 -13.50
N ASN A 355 28.44 -5.46 -12.48
CA ASN A 355 28.03 -5.34 -11.08
C ASN A 355 28.36 -3.99 -10.45
N VAL A 356 29.43 -3.33 -10.88
CA VAL A 356 29.90 -2.05 -10.35
C VAL A 356 30.32 -1.09 -11.46
N ALA A 357 30.08 0.19 -11.23
CA ALA A 357 30.54 1.26 -12.11
C ALA A 357 31.05 2.46 -11.31
N SER A 358 31.95 3.22 -11.92
CA SER A 358 32.46 4.49 -11.39
C SER A 358 32.26 5.57 -12.45
N VAL A 359 31.57 6.63 -12.07
CA VAL A 359 31.24 7.76 -12.94
C VAL A 359 31.75 9.05 -12.30
N ASN A 360 32.57 9.80 -13.03
CA ASN A 360 32.96 11.15 -12.65
C ASN A 360 31.97 12.16 -13.22
N ALA A 361 31.63 13.18 -12.43
CA ALA A 361 30.88 14.33 -12.90
C ALA A 361 31.53 15.63 -12.42
N THR A 362 31.50 16.64 -13.29
CA THR A 362 31.85 18.02 -12.96
C THR A 362 30.60 18.86 -13.14
N TYR A 363 30.21 19.62 -12.12
CA TYR A 363 28.99 20.42 -12.12
C TYR A 363 29.08 21.59 -11.15
N ASP A 364 28.27 22.60 -11.38
CA ASP A 364 28.12 23.73 -10.45
C ASP A 364 26.86 23.52 -9.62
N VAL A 365 26.96 23.77 -8.32
CA VAL A 365 25.84 23.76 -7.39
C VAL A 365 25.59 25.18 -6.92
N THR A 366 24.38 25.68 -7.13
CA THR A 366 23.94 26.96 -6.56
C THR A 366 23.05 26.68 -5.35
N ASP A 367 23.38 27.27 -4.20
CA ASP A 367 22.58 27.16 -2.99
C ASP A 367 21.36 28.12 -3.00
N LYS A 368 20.48 27.99 -2.00
CA LYS A 368 19.32 28.87 -1.85
C LYS A 368 19.67 30.34 -1.57
N ASN A 369 20.89 30.63 -1.12
CA ASN A 369 21.40 31.98 -0.93
C ASN A 369 22.02 32.57 -2.22
N GLY A 370 22.05 31.80 -3.31
CA GLY A 370 22.61 32.22 -4.60
C GLY A 370 24.12 32.03 -4.72
N ARG A 371 24.78 31.36 -3.77
CA ARG A 371 26.22 31.04 -3.86
C ARG A 371 26.42 29.83 -4.76
N THR A 372 27.34 29.93 -5.71
CA THR A 372 27.67 28.84 -6.64
C THR A 372 29.03 28.25 -6.32
N THR A 373 29.09 26.93 -6.20
CA THR A 373 30.31 26.15 -5.97
C THR A 373 30.49 25.12 -7.07
N SER A 374 31.65 25.11 -7.72
CA SER A 374 32.02 24.07 -8.68
C SER A 374 32.48 22.83 -7.94
N LEU A 375 31.89 21.68 -8.28
CA LEU A 375 32.22 20.39 -7.70
C LEU A 375 32.72 19.43 -8.78
N LYS A 376 33.76 18.68 -8.44
CA LYS A 376 34.18 17.48 -9.14
C LYS A 376 33.88 16.31 -8.22
N ALA A 377 33.03 15.38 -8.65
CA ALA A 377 32.63 14.25 -7.80
C ALA A 377 32.77 12.92 -8.53
N THR A 378 33.00 11.87 -7.74
CA THR A 378 33.00 10.48 -8.19
C THR A 378 31.82 9.76 -7.55
N PHE A 379 31.00 9.15 -8.39
CA PHE A 379 29.86 8.31 -8.02
C PHE A 379 30.24 6.85 -8.21
N GLY A 380 30.11 6.05 -7.16
CA GLY A 380 30.20 4.60 -7.25
C GLY A 380 28.80 4.01 -7.38
N LEU A 381 28.55 3.20 -8.39
CA LEU A 381 27.26 2.55 -8.62
C LEU A 381 27.37 1.04 -8.45
N LYS A 382 26.31 0.43 -7.94
CA LYS A 382 26.13 -1.02 -7.88
C LYS A 382 24.91 -1.41 -8.70
N ASN A 383 25.03 -2.47 -9.49
CA ASN A 383 23.91 -3.10 -10.14
C ASN A 383 23.28 -4.07 -9.14
N VAL A 384 22.03 -3.81 -8.76
CA VAL A 384 21.26 -4.68 -7.88
C VAL A 384 20.06 -5.16 -8.69
N ASN A 385 20.03 -6.45 -9.01
CA ASN A 385 18.93 -7.08 -9.76
C ASN A 385 18.62 -6.43 -11.11
N GLY A 386 19.64 -5.96 -11.84
CA GLY A 386 19.49 -5.32 -13.14
C GLY A 386 19.28 -3.80 -13.08
N GLU A 387 19.17 -3.22 -11.87
CA GLU A 387 19.03 -1.77 -11.67
C GLU A 387 20.32 -1.17 -11.10
N TRP A 388 20.81 -0.10 -11.72
CA TRP A 388 21.96 0.65 -11.21
C TRP A 388 21.54 1.65 -10.13
N LYS A 389 22.17 1.60 -8.95
CA LYS A 389 21.97 2.54 -7.85
C LYS A 389 23.28 3.21 -7.45
N ILE A 390 23.22 4.50 -7.12
CA ILE A 390 24.37 5.22 -6.53
C ILE A 390 24.61 4.66 -5.12
N SER A 391 25.74 3.98 -4.95
CA SER A 391 26.15 3.32 -3.71
C SER A 391 27.19 4.11 -2.93
N SER A 392 27.89 5.05 -3.57
CA SER A 392 28.83 5.95 -2.92
C SER A 392 28.96 7.27 -3.69
N TYR A 393 29.36 8.32 -2.98
CA TYR A 393 29.58 9.66 -3.51
C TYR A 393 30.76 10.29 -2.79
N LYS A 394 31.71 10.82 -3.56
CA LYS A 394 32.89 11.50 -3.04
C LYS A 394 33.14 12.77 -3.84
N ILE A 395 33.28 13.90 -3.15
CA ILE A 395 33.78 15.15 -3.75
C ILE A 395 35.31 15.03 -3.80
N ASN A 396 35.87 15.30 -4.97
CA ASN A 396 37.30 15.33 -5.19
C ASN A 396 37.83 16.75 -4.95
N PRO A 397 38.98 16.91 -4.29
CA PRO A 397 39.61 18.20 -4.06
C PRO A 397 40.05 18.88 -5.35
#